data_AF-A0A074YZV2-F1
#
_entry.id   AF-A0A074YZV2-F1
#
_cell.length_a   1.000
_cell.length_b   1.000
_cell.length_c   1.000
_cell.angle_alpha   90.00
_cell.angle_beta   90.00
_cell.angle_gamma   90.00
#
_symmetry.space_group_name_H-M   'P 1'
#
loop_
_entity.id
_entity.type
_entity.pdbx_description
1 polymer ?
#
loop_
_entity_poly.entity_id
_entity_poly.type
_entity_poly.pdbx_seq_one_letter_code
_entity_poly.pdbx_strand_id
1 'polypeptide(L)'
;MALFALCCTADVPGERIDYFLKQTYLNSSKMDCQPYLLLITSPDDLNPTDHAHATQPLVKSFSSPFLDKSLEEAADMLQEIIRTSKFDIVESNLFAVLDDQSLSLDSGLIVQVKDGVVDFVRVHFDTINAELMRIWIVTRDIKETKWLVGDDGVFRTKPPEESQKGRPAPRKKLG
;
A
#
# COMPACT_ATOMS: atom_id res chain seq x y z
N MET A 1 -13.66 12.21 -3.91
CA MET A 1 -13.18 10.89 -3.44
C MET A 1 -11.74 10.82 -3.89
N ALA A 2 -10.79 10.46 -3.01
CA ALA A 2 -9.38 10.43 -3.39
C ALA A 2 -8.95 9.02 -3.80
N LEU A 3 -8.12 8.92 -4.82
CA LEU A 3 -7.34 7.72 -5.13
C LEU A 3 -5.92 7.92 -4.57
N PHE A 4 -5.25 6.83 -4.24
CA PHE A 4 -3.85 6.84 -3.85
C PHE A 4 -3.01 6.22 -4.96
N ALA A 5 -1.90 6.85 -5.30
CA ALA A 5 -0.98 6.29 -6.26
C ALA A 5 -0.37 4.98 -5.72
N LEU A 6 -0.12 4.04 -6.62
CA LEU A 6 0.66 2.85 -6.40
C LEU A 6 1.86 2.91 -7.34
N CYS A 7 3.03 3.10 -6.75
CA CYS A 7 4.31 3.19 -7.46
C CYS A 7 5.09 1.88 -7.30
N CYS A 8 5.86 1.49 -8.32
CA CYS A 8 6.77 0.35 -8.22
C CYS A 8 8.20 0.85 -8.35
N THR A 9 8.97 0.81 -7.25
CA THR A 9 10.39 1.18 -7.28
C THR A 9 11.30 0.00 -7.63
N ALA A 10 10.75 -1.22 -7.58
CA ALA A 10 11.38 -2.43 -8.09
C ALA A 10 10.70 -2.93 -9.38
N ASP A 11 11.37 -3.83 -10.09
CA ASP A 11 10.81 -4.54 -11.25
C ASP A 11 9.82 -5.62 -10.78
N VAL A 12 8.63 -5.19 -10.36
CA VAL A 12 7.60 -6.06 -9.80
C VAL A 12 6.79 -6.71 -10.94
N PRO A 13 6.80 -8.06 -11.08
CA PRO A 13 6.04 -8.73 -12.13
C PRO A 13 4.54 -8.47 -11.99
N GLY A 14 3.83 -8.39 -13.13
CA GLY A 14 2.39 -8.16 -13.17
C GLY A 14 1.59 -9.15 -12.31
N GLU A 15 1.99 -10.43 -12.27
CA GLU A 15 1.38 -11.45 -11.42
C GLU A 15 1.49 -11.13 -9.91
N ARG A 16 2.61 -10.52 -9.50
CA ARG A 16 2.84 -10.12 -8.10
C ARG A 16 2.01 -8.90 -7.75
N ILE A 17 1.86 -7.94 -8.67
CA ILE A 17 0.97 -6.79 -8.52
C ILE A 17 -0.49 -7.25 -8.45
N ASP A 18 -0.89 -8.19 -9.30
CA ASP A 18 -2.22 -8.80 -9.27
C ASP A 18 -2.51 -9.50 -7.95
N TYR A 19 -1.53 -10.25 -7.43
CA TYR A 19 -1.64 -10.87 -6.11
C TYR A 19 -1.81 -9.81 -5.02
N PHE A 20 -0.98 -8.76 -5.03
CA PHE A 20 -1.09 -7.63 -4.10
C PHE A 20 -2.48 -6.98 -4.15
N LEU A 21 -2.97 -6.59 -5.33
CA LEU A 21 -4.28 -5.94 -5.50
C LEU A 21 -5.42 -6.83 -4.99
N LYS A 22 -5.37 -8.14 -5.30
CA LYS A 22 -6.35 -9.12 -4.79
C LYS A 22 -6.34 -9.19 -3.26
N GLN A 23 -5.18 -9.27 -2.61
CA GLN A 23 -5.10 -9.32 -1.15
C GLN A 23 -5.62 -8.04 -0.52
N THR A 24 -5.18 -6.89 -1.02
CA THR A 24 -5.58 -5.57 -0.51
C THR A 24 -7.10 -5.38 -0.61
N TYR A 25 -7.72 -5.69 -1.75
CA TYR A 25 -9.16 -5.46 -1.94
C TYR A 25 -10.04 -6.53 -1.29
N LEU A 26 -9.56 -7.78 -1.19
CA LEU A 26 -10.30 -8.83 -0.51
C LEU A 26 -10.47 -8.52 0.97
N ASN A 27 -9.45 -7.96 1.63
CA ASN A 27 -9.57 -7.60 3.04
C ASN A 27 -10.30 -6.28 3.23
N SER A 28 -10.08 -5.27 2.37
CA SER A 28 -10.82 -4.00 2.45
C SER A 28 -12.33 -4.19 2.28
N SER A 29 -12.76 -5.10 1.40
CA SER A 29 -14.19 -5.39 1.21
C SER A 29 -14.86 -5.99 2.45
N LYS A 30 -14.11 -6.71 3.32
CA LYS A 30 -14.62 -7.18 4.62
C LYS A 30 -14.83 -6.05 5.63
N MET A 31 -14.29 -4.87 5.35
CA MET A 31 -14.40 -3.66 6.16
C MET A 31 -15.27 -2.59 5.48
N ASP A 32 -16.09 -2.98 4.50
CA ASP A 32 -16.90 -2.07 3.66
C ASP A 32 -16.09 -0.94 2.99
N CYS A 33 -14.80 -1.19 2.74
CA CYS A 33 -13.87 -0.25 2.15
C CYS A 33 -13.66 -0.56 0.65
N GLN A 34 -13.99 0.41 -0.20
CA GLN A 34 -13.82 0.30 -1.65
C GLN A 34 -12.33 0.26 -2.06
N PRO A 35 -12.01 -0.20 -3.27
CA PRO A 35 -10.68 -0.04 -3.87
C PRO A 35 -10.31 1.44 -4.08
N TYR A 36 -9.10 1.84 -3.70
CA TYR A 36 -8.60 3.23 -3.85
C TYR A 36 -7.21 3.35 -4.49
N LEU A 37 -6.56 2.25 -4.88
CA LEU A 37 -5.21 2.29 -5.45
C LEU A 37 -5.24 2.48 -6.97
N LEU A 38 -4.45 3.42 -7.47
CA LEU A 38 -4.20 3.64 -8.90
C LEU A 38 -2.74 3.33 -9.20
N LEU A 39 -2.49 2.23 -9.91
CA LEU A 39 -1.17 1.86 -10.43
C LEU A 39 -0.71 2.88 -11.47
N ILE A 40 0.45 3.48 -11.24
CA ILE A 40 1.07 4.43 -12.15
C ILE A 40 2.09 3.67 -13.01
N THR A 41 1.67 3.35 -14.23
CA THR A 41 2.48 2.72 -15.28
C THR A 41 3.11 3.75 -16.22
N SER A 42 2.49 4.92 -16.33
CA SER A 42 3.00 6.07 -17.10
C SER A 42 2.43 7.39 -16.55
N PRO A 43 3.05 8.54 -16.84
CA PRO A 43 2.48 9.85 -16.50
C PRO A 43 1.07 10.08 -17.09
N ASP A 44 0.75 9.42 -18.20
CA ASP A 44 -0.54 9.56 -18.88
C ASP A 44 -1.70 8.93 -18.08
N ASP A 45 -1.42 8.05 -17.12
CA ASP A 45 -2.44 7.45 -16.25
C ASP A 45 -3.13 8.48 -15.34
N LEU A 46 -2.55 9.68 -15.23
CA LEU A 46 -3.09 10.81 -14.47
C LEU A 46 -3.74 11.86 -15.38
N ASN A 47 -4.23 11.48 -16.56
CA ASN A 47 -4.90 12.42 -17.47
C ASN A 47 -6.35 12.73 -17.03
N PRO A 48 -6.75 14.02 -16.89
CA PRO A 48 -8.11 14.43 -16.51
C PRO A 48 -9.25 13.94 -17.40
N THR A 49 -8.97 13.60 -18.66
CA THR A 49 -10.01 13.09 -19.57
C THR A 49 -10.40 11.64 -19.29
N ASP A 50 -9.55 10.89 -18.60
CA ASP A 50 -9.87 9.54 -18.17
C ASP A 50 -10.51 9.60 -16.77
N HIS A 51 -11.68 8.97 -16.65
CA HIS A 51 -12.26 8.71 -15.35
C HIS A 51 -11.36 7.69 -14.63
N ALA A 52 -10.35 8.17 -13.88
CA ALA A 52 -9.48 7.26 -13.17
C ALA A 52 -10.30 6.46 -12.15
N HIS A 53 -10.09 5.15 -12.19
CA HIS A 53 -10.66 4.20 -11.28
C HIS A 53 -9.53 3.44 -10.62
N ALA A 54 -9.80 2.90 -9.44
CA ALA A 54 -8.83 2.02 -8.80
C ALA A 54 -8.47 0.86 -9.72
N THR A 55 -7.17 0.60 -9.87
CA THR A 55 -6.64 -0.45 -10.73
C THR A 55 -7.19 -1.79 -10.30
N GLN A 56 -7.75 -2.52 -11.26
CA GLN A 56 -8.21 -3.89 -11.06
C GLN A 56 -7.10 -4.88 -11.39
N PRO A 57 -7.12 -6.09 -10.80
CA PRO A 57 -6.22 -7.17 -11.21
C PRO A 57 -6.34 -7.49 -12.71
N LEU A 58 -5.36 -8.21 -13.25
CA LEU A 58 -5.03 -8.39 -14.68
C LEU A 58 -4.12 -7.27 -15.22
N VAL A 59 -3.12 -6.88 -14.42
CA VAL A 59 -2.10 -5.91 -14.77
C VAL A 59 -1.19 -6.49 -15.86
N LYS A 60 -1.07 -5.76 -16.97
CA LYS A 60 -0.14 -6.10 -18.06
C LYS A 60 1.29 -5.73 -17.64
N SER A 61 2.29 -6.38 -18.23
CA SER A 61 3.68 -5.98 -18.08
C SER A 61 3.91 -4.53 -18.51
N PHE A 62 4.67 -3.79 -17.72
CA PHE A 62 5.07 -2.42 -17.97
C PHE A 62 6.45 -2.18 -17.36
N SER A 63 7.10 -1.07 -17.72
CA SER A 63 8.29 -0.59 -17.02
C SER A 63 7.85 0.57 -16.13
N SER A 64 8.06 0.48 -14.82
CA SER A 64 7.63 1.54 -13.92
C SER A 64 8.44 2.81 -14.14
N PRO A 65 7.79 4.00 -14.18
CA PRO A 65 8.52 5.27 -14.21
C PRO A 65 9.32 5.53 -12.92
N PHE A 66 9.07 4.76 -11.86
CA PHE A 66 9.74 4.88 -10.56
C PHE A 66 10.82 3.81 -10.33
N LEU A 67 11.14 3.00 -11.34
CA LEU A 67 12.14 1.94 -11.22
C LEU A 67 13.49 2.52 -10.74
N ASP A 68 14.10 1.84 -9.76
CA ASP A 68 15.37 2.19 -9.12
C ASP A 68 15.38 3.57 -8.43
N LYS A 69 14.21 4.15 -8.17
CA LYS A 69 14.08 5.42 -7.42
C LYS A 69 14.03 5.18 -5.92
N SER A 70 14.71 6.06 -5.19
CA SER A 70 14.49 6.23 -3.75
C SER A 70 13.05 6.71 -3.47
N LEU A 71 12.61 6.64 -2.22
CA LEU A 71 11.28 7.11 -1.84
C LEU A 71 11.14 8.63 -2.02
N GLU A 72 12.22 9.36 -1.78
CA GLU A 72 12.34 10.80 -1.97
C GLU A 72 12.20 11.14 -3.46
N GLU A 73 12.97 10.49 -4.34
CA GLU A 73 12.86 10.71 -5.78
C GLU A 73 11.48 10.30 -6.32
N ALA A 74 10.92 9.19 -5.84
CA ALA A 74 9.60 8.74 -6.25
C ALA A 74 8.50 9.72 -5.79
N ALA A 75 8.60 10.27 -4.58
CA ALA A 75 7.70 11.29 -4.06
C ALA A 75 7.76 12.57 -4.90
N ASP A 76 8.97 13.09 -5.16
CA ASP A 76 9.17 14.28 -5.98
C ASP A 76 8.62 14.09 -7.40
N MET A 77 8.92 12.94 -8.02
CA MET A 77 8.40 12.58 -9.34
C MET A 77 6.87 12.50 -9.35
N LEU A 78 6.26 11.82 -8.38
CA LEU A 78 4.81 11.67 -8.31
C LEU A 78 4.12 13.04 -8.13
N GLN A 79 4.63 13.88 -7.23
CA GLN A 79 4.11 15.23 -7.01
C GLN A 79 4.20 16.08 -8.28
N GLU A 80 5.31 16.00 -9.02
CA GLU A 80 5.47 16.71 -10.29
C GLU A 80 4.50 16.20 -11.36
N ILE A 81 4.30 14.89 -11.47
CA ILE A 81 3.33 14.32 -12.43
C ILE A 81 1.91 14.80 -12.10
N ILE A 82 1.47 14.71 -10.84
CA ILE A 82 0.14 15.17 -10.42
C ILE A 82 -0.03 16.68 -10.64
N ARG A 83 1.00 17.47 -10.30
CA ARG A 83 0.98 18.94 -10.47
C ARG A 83 0.86 19.34 -11.93
N THR A 84 1.54 18.64 -12.82
CA THR A 84 1.52 18.92 -14.26
C THR A 84 0.25 18.41 -14.94
N SER A 85 -0.31 17.30 -14.47
CA SER A 85 -1.52 16.70 -15.04
C SER A 85 -2.83 17.38 -14.62
N LYS A 86 -2.81 18.21 -13.56
CA LYS A 86 -4.01 18.83 -12.95
C LYS A 86 -5.07 17.80 -12.53
N PHE A 87 -4.60 16.63 -12.10
CA PHE A 87 -5.45 15.51 -11.73
C PHE A 87 -5.71 15.48 -10.23
N ASP A 88 -6.64 16.31 -9.79
CA ASP A 88 -6.88 16.60 -8.36
C ASP A 88 -7.55 15.44 -7.58
N ILE A 89 -7.82 14.30 -8.23
CA ILE A 89 -8.45 13.13 -7.62
C ILE A 89 -7.41 12.26 -6.90
N VAL A 90 -6.13 12.34 -7.27
CA VAL A 90 -5.07 11.53 -6.66
C VAL A 90 -4.39 12.31 -5.53
N GLU A 91 -4.31 11.69 -4.36
CA GLU A 91 -3.62 12.26 -3.20
C GLU A 91 -2.11 12.27 -3.44
N SER A 92 -1.51 13.46 -3.43
CA SER A 92 -0.10 13.65 -3.79
C SER A 92 0.88 13.44 -2.63
N ASN A 93 0.38 13.40 -1.39
CA ASN A 93 1.20 13.32 -0.18
C ASN A 93 1.05 12.00 0.56
N LEU A 94 0.23 11.06 0.07
CA LEU A 94 0.02 9.76 0.68
C LEU A 94 -0.16 8.73 -0.43
N PHE A 95 0.73 7.75 -0.52
CA PHE A 95 0.74 6.78 -1.61
C PHE A 95 1.34 5.44 -1.17
N ALA A 96 1.16 4.41 -1.99
CA ALA A 96 1.73 3.08 -1.79
C ALA A 96 2.93 2.85 -2.70
N VAL A 97 3.92 2.10 -2.20
CA VAL A 97 5.09 1.67 -2.97
C VAL A 97 5.28 0.16 -2.86
N LEU A 98 5.51 -0.49 -4.00
CA LEU A 98 6.04 -1.85 -4.07
C LEU A 98 7.53 -1.78 -4.40
N ASP A 99 8.35 -2.30 -3.50
CA ASP A 99 9.81 -2.26 -3.56
C ASP A 99 10.42 -3.67 -3.66
N ASP A 100 11.75 -3.80 -3.59
CA ASP A 100 12.41 -5.10 -3.73
C ASP A 100 11.92 -6.14 -2.70
N GLN A 101 11.60 -5.68 -1.48
CA GLN A 101 11.05 -6.55 -0.46
C GLN A 101 9.66 -7.07 -0.83
N SER A 102 8.86 -6.30 -1.57
CA SER A 102 7.55 -6.73 -2.05
C SER A 102 7.60 -7.91 -3.03
N LEU A 103 8.77 -8.21 -3.62
CA LEU A 103 8.97 -9.36 -4.50
C LEU A 103 8.91 -10.70 -3.74
N SER A 104 9.35 -10.70 -2.48
CA SER A 104 9.51 -11.92 -1.67
C SER A 104 8.63 -11.94 -0.42
N LEU A 105 8.29 -10.76 0.10
CA LEU A 105 7.43 -10.58 1.27
C LEU A 105 6.08 -10.03 0.83
N ASP A 106 5.01 -10.48 1.48
CA ASP A 106 3.64 -9.98 1.27
C ASP A 106 3.44 -8.61 1.95
N SER A 107 4.35 -7.67 1.68
CA SER A 107 4.36 -6.34 2.27
C SER A 107 4.83 -5.29 1.27
N GLY A 108 4.26 -4.10 1.39
CA GLY A 108 4.67 -2.90 0.65
C GLY A 108 4.83 -1.74 1.63
N LEU A 109 5.07 -0.54 1.11
CA LEU A 109 5.19 0.66 1.90
C LEU A 109 3.96 1.54 1.72
N ILE A 110 3.51 2.16 2.81
CA ILE A 110 2.75 3.40 2.75
C ILE A 110 3.74 4.52 2.98
N VAL A 111 3.73 5.52 2.10
CA VAL A 111 4.62 6.67 2.12
C VAL A 111 3.78 7.92 2.33
N GLN A 112 4.21 8.80 3.24
CA GLN A 112 3.63 10.09 3.49
C GLN A 112 4.68 11.19 3.32
N VAL A 113 4.35 12.23 2.55
CA VAL A 113 5.15 13.46 2.47
C VAL A 113 4.49 14.51 3.34
N LYS A 114 5.21 15.02 4.33
CA LYS A 114 4.71 16.05 5.25
C LYS A 114 5.81 17.04 5.57
N ASP A 115 5.53 18.32 5.37
CA ASP A 115 6.49 19.42 5.59
C ASP A 115 7.82 19.22 4.83
N GLY A 116 7.75 18.64 3.62
CA GLY A 116 8.90 18.31 2.78
C GLY A 116 9.71 17.10 3.24
N VAL A 117 9.25 16.37 4.25
CA VAL A 117 9.89 15.16 4.78
C VAL A 117 9.10 13.94 4.31
N VAL A 118 9.82 12.98 3.73
CA VAL A 118 9.28 11.67 3.38
C VAL A 118 9.37 10.75 4.59
N ASP A 119 8.23 10.23 5.03
CA ASP A 119 8.16 9.18 6.04
C ASP A 119 7.41 7.98 5.50
N PHE A 120 7.68 6.78 6.02
CA PHE A 120 7.07 5.56 5.54
C PHE A 120 6.86 4.54 6.66
N VAL A 121 5.95 3.60 6.40
CA VAL A 121 5.74 2.41 7.20
C VAL A 121 5.55 1.21 6.29
N ARG A 122 6.17 0.08 6.63
CA ARG A 122 5.94 -1.18 5.93
C ARG A 122 4.67 -1.83 6.43
N VAL A 123 3.81 -2.21 5.50
CA VAL A 123 2.47 -2.71 5.76
C VAL A 123 2.24 -3.98 4.97
N HIS A 124 1.60 -4.96 5.59
CA HIS A 124 1.22 -6.18 4.89
C HIS A 124 0.17 -5.91 3.80
N PHE A 125 0.23 -6.67 2.70
CA PHE A 125 -0.59 -6.43 1.52
C PHE A 125 -2.09 -6.38 1.79
N ASP A 126 -2.60 -7.21 2.68
CA ASP A 126 -4.03 -7.21 3.04
C ASP A 126 -4.49 -5.95 3.79
N THR A 127 -3.56 -5.12 4.26
CA THR A 127 -3.86 -3.98 5.14
C THR A 127 -3.73 -2.64 4.43
N ILE A 128 -2.93 -2.55 3.36
CA ILE A 128 -2.54 -1.28 2.71
C ILE A 128 -3.74 -0.39 2.32
N ASN A 129 -4.75 -0.90 1.60
CA ASN A 129 -5.86 -0.06 1.14
C ASN A 129 -6.72 0.51 2.28
N ALA A 130 -7.03 -0.33 3.28
CA ALA A 130 -7.79 0.13 4.45
C ALA A 130 -6.98 1.14 5.28
N GLU A 131 -5.68 0.91 5.40
CA GLU A 131 -4.78 1.76 6.19
C GLU A 131 -4.52 3.11 5.53
N LEU A 132 -4.36 3.17 4.21
CA LEU A 132 -4.31 4.43 3.46
C LEU A 132 -5.56 5.27 3.72
N MET A 133 -6.75 4.66 3.68
CA MET A 133 -8.00 5.33 3.96
C MET A 133 -8.11 5.80 5.42
N ARG A 134 -7.67 4.97 6.38
CA ARG A 134 -7.61 5.36 7.79
C ARG A 134 -6.69 6.58 7.98
N ILE A 135 -5.49 6.56 7.40
CA ILE A 135 -4.55 7.67 7.49
C ILE A 135 -5.15 8.92 6.82
N TRP A 136 -5.73 8.76 5.64
CA TRP A 136 -6.29 9.87 4.90
C TRP A 136 -7.50 10.51 5.59
N ILE A 137 -8.39 9.74 6.22
CA ILE A 137 -9.63 10.31 6.80
C ILE A 137 -9.47 10.63 8.29
N VAL A 138 -8.84 9.73 9.04
CA VAL A 138 -8.91 9.70 10.50
C VAL A 138 -7.67 10.32 11.13
N THR A 139 -6.48 9.77 10.87
CA THR A 139 -5.28 10.14 11.63
C THR A 139 -4.53 11.31 11.01
N ARG A 140 -4.59 11.46 9.69
CA ARG A 140 -3.82 12.43 8.89
C ARG A 140 -2.30 12.32 9.08
N ASP A 141 -1.82 11.23 9.69
CA ASP A 141 -0.42 11.02 10.05
C ASP A 141 -0.10 9.53 10.14
N ILE A 142 0.98 9.13 9.47
CA ILE A 142 1.49 7.75 9.43
C ILE A 142 2.15 7.32 10.74
N LYS A 143 2.51 8.26 11.63
CA LYS A 143 3.20 7.96 12.89
C LYS A 143 2.45 6.98 13.77
N GLU A 144 1.13 7.11 13.87
CA GLU A 144 0.31 6.16 14.66
C GLU A 144 0.49 4.72 14.16
N THR A 145 0.54 4.53 12.85
CA THR A 145 0.74 3.22 12.22
C THR A 145 2.14 2.69 12.50
N LYS A 146 3.16 3.55 12.48
CA LYS A 146 4.55 3.19 12.84
C LYS A 146 4.67 2.69 14.28
N TRP A 147 3.90 3.27 15.22
CA TRP A 147 3.87 2.80 16.61
C TRP A 147 3.24 1.42 16.81
N LEU A 148 2.45 0.95 15.83
CA LEU A 148 1.73 -0.34 15.88
C LEU A 148 2.43 -1.44 15.09
N VAL A 149 3.59 -1.15 14.51
CA VAL A 149 4.40 -2.12 13.76
C VAL A 149 4.82 -3.27 14.67
N GLY A 150 4.71 -4.51 14.16
CA GLY A 150 5.18 -5.69 14.87
C GLY A 150 6.71 -5.77 14.96
N ASP A 151 7.22 -6.73 15.74
CA ASP A 151 8.66 -6.92 15.95
C ASP A 151 9.44 -7.15 14.64
N ASP A 152 8.77 -7.63 13.60
CA ASP A 152 9.33 -7.87 12.27
C ASP A 152 9.34 -6.62 11.38
N GLY A 153 8.94 -5.46 11.89
CA GLY A 153 8.94 -4.21 11.15
C GLY A 153 7.74 -4.03 10.22
N VAL A 154 6.73 -4.92 10.26
CA VAL A 154 5.55 -4.86 9.37
C VAL A 154 4.27 -4.64 10.17
N PHE A 155 3.53 -3.59 9.80
CA PHE A 155 2.19 -3.34 10.34
C PHE A 155 1.14 -4.29 9.71
N ARG A 156 0.24 -4.79 10.56
CA ARG A 156 -0.86 -5.70 10.19
C ARG A 156 -2.10 -5.37 11.00
N THR A 157 -3.27 -5.50 10.38
CA THR A 157 -4.57 -5.43 11.10
C THR A 157 -4.89 -6.69 11.88
N LYS A 158 -4.23 -7.80 11.57
CA LYS A 158 -4.33 -9.07 12.30
C LYS A 158 -2.93 -9.56 12.67
N PRO A 159 -2.74 -10.14 13.87
CA PRO A 159 -1.50 -10.85 14.17
C PRO A 159 -1.23 -11.89 13.07
N PRO A 160 0.05 -12.20 12.77
CA PRO A 160 0.36 -13.40 12.01
C PRO A 160 -0.40 -14.58 12.62
N GLU A 161 -0.89 -15.53 11.83
CA GLU A 161 -1.36 -16.79 12.40
C GLU A 161 -0.20 -17.39 13.18
N GLU A 162 -0.23 -17.24 14.51
CA GLU A 162 0.73 -17.89 15.38
C GLU A 162 0.58 -19.38 15.09
N SER A 163 1.67 -20.03 14.66
CA SER A 163 1.78 -21.49 14.74
C SER A 163 1.37 -21.86 16.16
N GLN A 164 0.19 -22.47 16.35
CA GLN A 164 -0.44 -22.71 17.65
C GLN A 164 0.59 -23.21 18.69
N LYS A 165 1.20 -22.31 19.45
CA LYS A 165 2.06 -22.65 20.58
C LYS A 165 1.18 -22.71 21.81
N GLY A 166 0.42 -23.79 21.88
CA GLY A 166 -0.42 -24.13 23.02
C GLY A 166 -0.93 -25.54 22.84
N ARG A 167 -0.17 -26.54 23.32
CA ARG A 167 -0.76 -27.87 23.50
C ARG A 167 -1.89 -27.74 24.53
N PRO A 168 -3.01 -28.46 24.39
CA PRO A 168 -4.08 -28.44 25.37
C PRO A 168 -3.52 -28.72 26.77
N ALA A 169 -3.90 -27.91 27.76
CA ALA A 169 -3.53 -28.14 29.14
C ALA A 169 -3.93 -29.58 29.56
N PRO A 170 -3.04 -30.36 30.20
CA PRO A 170 -3.37 -31.72 30.61
C PRO A 170 -4.59 -31.73 31.54
N ARG A 171 -5.56 -32.60 31.27
CA ARG A 171 -6.76 -32.72 32.11
C ARG A 171 -6.35 -33.21 33.50
N LYS A 172 -6.72 -32.45 34.53
CA LYS A 172 -6.57 -32.82 35.94
C LYS A 172 -7.44 -34.05 36.21
N LYS A 173 -6.83 -35.18 36.60
CA LYS A 173 -7.58 -36.31 37.14
C LYS A 173 -8.02 -35.94 38.55
N LEU A 174 -9.34 -35.82 38.76
CA LEU A 174 -9.93 -35.81 40.09
C LEU A 174 -9.99 -37.27 40.53
N GLY A 175 -9.25 -37.58 41.60
CA GLY A 175 -9.37 -38.83 42.34
C GLY A 175 -10.47 -38.72 43.41
#